data_AF-A0A913XZG4-F1
#
_entry.id   AF-A0A913XZG4-F1
#
_cell.length_a   1.000
_cell.length_b   1.000
_cell.length_c   1.000
_cell.angle_alpha   90.00
_cell.angle_beta   90.00
_cell.angle_gamma   90.00
#
_symmetry.space_group_name_H-M   'P 1'
#
loop_
_entity.id
_entity.type
_entity.pdbx_description
1 polymer ?
#
loop_
_entity_poly.entity_id
_entity_poly.type
_entity_poly.pdbx_seq_one_letter_code
_entity_poly.pdbx_strand_id
1 'polypeptide(L)'
;MEELLCERYKTHWHPQNPLLGSGFRCIRINHSAMDPIILDAAHLTGVSNTELSGFPEELTVWIDPNEVCFRIGENGSICDISEDMLKDMTSTRAREKNARTRQENLRKKESILHSNIIQAPTCVQC
;
A
#
# COMPACT_ATOMS: atom_id res chain seq x y z
N MET A 1 -5.40 0.61 9.94
CA MET A 1 -4.50 -0.54 10.21
C MET A 1 -3.44 -0.19 11.23
N GLU A 2 -2.72 0.93 11.10
CA GLU A 2 -1.73 1.39 12.08
C GLU A 2 -2.27 1.37 13.53
N GLU A 3 -3.41 2.01 13.78
CA GLU A 3 -4.05 2.04 15.11
C GLU A 3 -4.36 0.63 15.66
N LEU A 4 -4.81 -0.30 14.81
CA LEU A 4 -5.09 -1.68 15.21
C LEU A 4 -3.81 -2.40 15.64
N LEU A 5 -2.71 -2.18 14.92
CA LEU A 5 -1.41 -2.79 15.22
C LEU A 5 -0.85 -2.22 16.52
N CYS A 6 -0.92 -0.89 16.70
CA CYS A 6 -0.49 -0.24 17.94
C CYS A 6 -1.23 -0.80 19.16
N GLU A 7 -2.56 -0.95 19.07
CA GLU A 7 -3.33 -1.51 20.18
C GLU A 7 -3.02 -3.00 20.41
N ARG A 8 -2.92 -3.81 19.34
CA ARG A 8 -2.54 -5.23 19.45
C ARG A 8 -1.18 -5.39 20.13
N TYR A 9 -0.19 -4.58 19.78
CA TYR A 9 1.20 -4.78 20.23
C TYR A 9 1.53 -4.14 21.58
N LYS A 10 0.63 -3.33 22.13
CA LYS A 10 0.83 -2.50 23.32
C LYS A 10 1.44 -3.24 24.52
N THR A 11 1.04 -4.48 24.78
CA THR A 11 1.56 -5.31 25.89
C THR A 11 2.59 -6.34 25.46
N HIS A 12 2.92 -6.40 24.17
CA HIS A 12 3.83 -7.36 23.56
C HIS A 12 4.93 -6.63 22.79
N TRP A 13 5.36 -5.45 23.23
CA TRP A 13 6.46 -4.69 22.63
C TRP A 13 7.61 -4.58 23.63
N HIS A 14 8.70 -5.30 23.37
CA HIS A 14 9.82 -5.44 24.30
C HIS A 14 11.14 -4.98 23.65
N PRO A 15 11.49 -3.69 23.66
CA PRO A 15 12.70 -3.19 22.99
C PRO A 15 14.00 -3.83 23.48
N GLN A 16 14.06 -4.24 24.75
CA GLN A 16 15.23 -4.88 25.37
C GLN A 16 15.35 -6.37 25.01
N ASN A 17 14.27 -6.99 24.53
CA ASN A 17 14.26 -8.36 24.03
C ASN A 17 13.31 -8.46 22.82
N PRO A 18 13.76 -8.00 21.63
CA PRO A 18 12.88 -7.84 20.47
C PRO A 18 12.15 -9.12 20.07
N LEU A 19 12.78 -10.28 20.20
CA LEU A 19 12.18 -11.56 19.81
C LEU A 19 11.07 -12.03 20.77
N LEU A 20 11.01 -11.50 22.00
CA LEU A 20 9.92 -11.79 22.92
C LEU A 20 8.61 -11.23 22.34
N GLY A 21 7.64 -12.12 22.12
CA GLY A 21 6.35 -11.77 21.51
C GLY A 21 6.36 -11.63 19.98
N SER A 22 7.49 -11.90 19.29
CA SER A 22 7.56 -11.79 17.82
C SER A 22 6.49 -12.63 17.11
N GLY A 23 6.27 -13.88 17.54
CA GLY A 23 5.19 -14.72 17.00
C GLY A 23 3.77 -14.15 17.20
N PHE A 24 3.53 -13.38 18.27
CA PHE A 24 2.24 -12.73 18.50
C PHE A 24 2.04 -11.50 17.58
N ARG A 25 3.12 -10.77 17.32
CA ARG A 25 3.16 -9.62 16.40
C ARG A 25 3.27 -10.01 14.92
N CYS A 26 3.51 -11.28 14.63
CA CYS A 26 3.55 -11.79 13.28
C CYS A 26 2.18 -11.60 12.60
N ILE A 27 2.21 -11.08 11.37
CA ILE A 27 1.05 -11.01 10.48
C ILE A 27 1.25 -12.09 9.42
N ARG A 28 0.28 -13.02 9.33
CA ARG A 28 0.40 -14.16 8.41
C ARG A 28 -0.82 -14.32 7.51
N ILE A 29 -0.54 -14.56 6.24
CA ILE A 29 -1.49 -15.03 5.24
C ILE A 29 -1.01 -16.41 4.79
N ASN A 30 -1.92 -17.37 4.74
CA ASN A 30 -1.70 -18.67 4.13
C ASN A 30 -2.92 -19.05 3.28
N HIS A 31 -2.82 -20.17 2.55
CA HIS A 31 -3.87 -20.68 1.67
C HIS A 31 -5.26 -20.83 2.31
N SER A 32 -5.34 -20.99 3.63
CA SER A 32 -6.59 -21.27 4.34
C SER A 32 -7.11 -20.08 5.16
N ALA A 33 -6.27 -19.09 5.46
CA ALA A 33 -6.60 -18.03 6.40
C ALA A 33 -5.79 -16.75 6.15
N MET A 34 -6.46 -15.62 6.34
CA MET A 34 -5.85 -14.31 6.41
C MET A 34 -5.76 -13.85 7.87
N ASP A 35 -4.72 -13.09 8.23
CA ASP A 35 -4.60 -12.55 9.59
C ASP A 35 -5.84 -11.71 9.94
N PRO A 36 -6.46 -11.93 11.12
CA PRO A 36 -7.63 -11.17 11.56
C PRO A 36 -7.46 -9.66 11.49
N ILE A 37 -6.25 -9.13 11.72
CA ILE A 37 -6.04 -7.67 11.69
C ILE A 37 -6.17 -7.09 10.28
N ILE A 38 -5.89 -7.89 9.25
CA ILE A 38 -6.09 -7.50 7.85
C ILE A 38 -7.59 -7.49 7.54
N LEU A 39 -8.32 -8.52 8.01
CA LEU A 39 -9.77 -8.61 7.86
C LEU A 39 -10.48 -7.45 8.57
N ASP A 40 -10.09 -7.13 9.80
CA ASP A 40 -10.64 -6.02 10.57
C ASP A 40 -10.38 -4.68 9.88
N ALA A 41 -9.15 -4.46 9.40
CA ALA A 41 -8.80 -3.26 8.65
C ALA A 41 -9.62 -3.14 7.37
N ALA A 42 -9.80 -4.24 6.63
CA ALA A 42 -10.59 -4.27 5.41
C ALA A 42 -12.07 -3.96 5.69
N HIS A 43 -12.63 -4.57 6.72
CA HIS A 43 -14.01 -4.33 7.14
C HIS A 43 -14.25 -2.86 7.51
N LEU A 44 -13.36 -2.27 8.33
CA LEU A 44 -13.45 -0.87 8.75
C LEU A 44 -13.30 0.14 7.59
N THR A 45 -12.64 -0.26 6.51
CA THR A 45 -12.37 0.62 5.36
C THR A 45 -13.21 0.31 4.12
N GLY A 46 -14.06 -0.72 4.17
CA GLY A 46 -14.91 -1.13 3.04
C GLY A 46 -14.14 -1.82 1.90
N VAL A 47 -12.95 -2.34 2.16
CA VAL A 47 -12.17 -3.12 1.17
C VAL A 47 -12.88 -4.47 0.95
N SER A 48 -13.13 -4.79 -0.31
CA SER A 48 -13.85 -6.01 -0.70
C SER A 48 -12.96 -7.26 -0.64
N ASN A 49 -13.60 -8.44 -0.53
CA ASN A 49 -12.88 -9.72 -0.61
C ASN A 49 -12.13 -9.89 -1.94
N THR A 50 -12.64 -9.31 -3.03
CA THR A 50 -11.95 -9.35 -4.32
C THR A 50 -10.66 -8.54 -4.27
N GLU A 51 -10.67 -7.37 -3.66
CA GLU A 51 -9.43 -6.59 -3.45
C GLU A 51 -8.45 -7.30 -2.51
N LEU A 52 -8.96 -8.00 -1.49
CA LEU A 52 -8.14 -8.84 -0.60
C LEU A 52 -7.52 -10.05 -1.32
N SER A 53 -8.10 -10.52 -2.42
CA SER A 53 -7.49 -11.59 -3.22
C SER A 53 -6.21 -11.15 -3.95
N GLY A 54 -5.89 -9.84 -3.95
CA GLY A 54 -4.63 -9.31 -4.47
C GLY A 54 -3.41 -9.56 -3.58
N PHE A 55 -3.60 -10.07 -2.35
CA PHE A 55 -2.49 -10.47 -1.48
C PHE A 55 -1.84 -11.77 -1.95
N PRO A 56 -0.54 -12.00 -1.64
CA PRO A 56 0.10 -13.30 -1.86
C PRO A 56 -0.62 -14.42 -1.09
N GLU A 57 -0.68 -15.63 -1.67
CA GLU A 57 -1.27 -16.81 -1.01
C GLU A 57 -0.54 -17.18 0.28
N GLU A 58 0.77 -16.90 0.34
CA GLU A 58 1.62 -17.12 1.50
C GLU A 58 2.47 -15.90 1.76
N LEU A 59 2.18 -15.19 2.84
CA LEU A 59 2.92 -14.02 3.31
C LEU A 59 3.11 -14.14 4.81
N THR A 60 4.33 -13.87 5.29
CA THR A 60 4.63 -13.74 6.71
C THR A 60 5.39 -12.45 6.92
N VAL A 61 4.94 -11.60 7.84
CA VAL A 61 5.60 -10.34 8.20
C VAL A 61 5.88 -10.37 9.69
N TRP A 62 7.14 -10.15 10.08
CA TRP A 62 7.55 -9.95 11.46
C TRP A 62 7.79 -8.47 11.70
N ILE A 63 7.16 -7.95 12.75
CA ILE A 63 7.25 -6.54 13.14
C ILE A 63 7.81 -6.50 14.54
N ASP A 64 9.13 -6.37 14.64
CA ASP A 64 9.87 -6.46 15.88
C ASP A 64 10.55 -5.11 16.19
N PRO A 65 10.89 -4.82 17.46
CA PRO A 65 11.65 -3.62 17.78
C PRO A 65 12.95 -3.53 16.96
N ASN A 66 13.09 -2.45 16.19
CA ASN A 66 14.22 -2.13 15.32
C ASN A 66 14.35 -2.96 14.03
N GLU A 67 13.46 -3.93 13.80
CA GLU A 67 13.55 -4.81 12.62
C GLU A 67 12.16 -5.14 12.08
N VAL A 68 11.98 -4.99 10.78
CA VAL A 68 10.81 -5.50 10.08
C VAL A 68 11.30 -6.33 8.92
N CYS A 69 10.89 -7.58 8.87
CA CYS A 69 11.24 -8.50 7.79
C CYS A 69 9.99 -9.26 7.33
N PHE A 70 10.07 -9.81 6.14
CA PHE A 70 8.97 -10.56 5.55
C PHE A 70 9.47 -11.76 4.75
N ARG A 71 8.54 -12.66 4.46
CA ARG A 71 8.74 -13.84 3.61
C ARG A 71 7.50 -14.04 2.75
N ILE A 72 7.71 -14.28 1.45
CA ILE A 72 6.66 -14.66 0.50
C ILE A 72 6.88 -16.12 0.10
N GLY A 73 5.85 -16.96 0.26
CA GLY A 73 5.96 -18.41 0.12
C GLY A 73 6.54 -19.10 1.37
N GLU A 74 6.06 -20.30 1.71
CA GLU A 74 6.56 -21.04 2.88
C GLU A 74 8.04 -21.42 2.78
N ASN A 75 8.54 -21.60 1.55
CA ASN A 75 9.95 -21.87 1.26
C ASN A 75 10.71 -20.62 0.76
N GLY A 76 10.10 -19.44 0.87
CA GLY A 76 10.74 -18.19 0.45
C GLY A 76 11.88 -17.76 1.36
N SER A 77 12.78 -16.95 0.82
CA SER A 77 13.80 -16.26 1.61
C SER A 77 13.16 -15.20 2.52
N ILE A 78 13.76 -14.99 3.69
CA ILE A 78 13.44 -13.83 4.53
C ILE A 78 14.13 -12.60 3.94
N CYS A 79 13.39 -11.51 3.82
CA CYS A 79 13.87 -10.23 3.33
C CYS A 79 13.60 -9.14 4.37
N ASP A 80 14.64 -8.37 4.69
CA ASP A 80 14.52 -7.24 5.60
C ASP A 80 14.01 -6.00 4.88
N ILE A 81 13.18 -5.23 5.55
CA ILE A 81 12.73 -3.91 5.08
C ILE A 81 13.70 -2.88 5.65
N SER A 82 14.75 -2.56 4.88
CA SER A 82 15.71 -1.53 5.27
C SER A 82 15.16 -0.12 5.05
N GLU A 83 15.73 0.86 5.76
CA GLU A 83 15.42 2.28 5.52
C GLU A 83 15.64 2.69 4.06
N ASP A 84 16.64 2.13 3.40
CA ASP A 84 16.95 2.47 2.02
C ASP A 84 15.89 1.90 1.07
N MET A 85 15.41 0.68 1.33
CA MET A 85 14.25 0.14 0.61
C MET A 85 12.99 0.99 0.82
N LEU A 86 12.75 1.49 2.04
CA LEU A 86 11.62 2.38 2.32
C LEU A 86 11.71 3.70 1.54
N LYS A 87 12.90 4.29 1.44
CA LYS A 87 13.15 5.51 0.64
C LYS A 87 12.90 5.26 -0.85
N ASP A 88 13.32 4.12 -1.37
CA ASP A 88 13.10 3.75 -2.78
C ASP A 88 11.61 3.53 -3.10
N MET A 89 10.88 2.82 -2.23
CA MET A 89 9.44 2.59 -2.42
C MET A 89 8.62 3.89 -2.35
N THR A 90 8.93 4.76 -1.39
CA THR A 90 8.21 6.05 -1.22
C THR A 90 8.51 7.01 -2.38
N SER A 91 9.75 7.06 -2.86
CA SER A 91 10.12 7.89 -4.01
C SER A 91 9.45 7.43 -5.31
N THR A 92 9.33 6.12 -5.52
CA THR A 92 8.64 5.53 -6.68
C THR A 92 7.15 5.93 -6.69
N ARG A 93 6.47 5.80 -5.54
CA ARG A 93 5.05 6.16 -5.40
C ARG A 93 4.80 7.66 -5.63
N ALA A 94 5.71 8.52 -5.19
CA ALA A 94 5.64 9.95 -5.45
C ALA A 94 5.78 10.28 -6.95
N ARG A 95 6.71 9.61 -7.65
CA ARG A 95 6.89 9.75 -9.10
C ARG A 95 5.64 9.33 -9.88
N GLU A 96 5.03 8.20 -9.51
CA GLU A 96 3.79 7.72 -10.14
C GLU A 96 2.62 8.69 -9.93
N LYS A 97 2.45 9.20 -8.71
CA LYS A 97 1.40 10.19 -8.40
C LYS A 97 1.57 11.47 -9.22
N ASN A 98 2.81 11.96 -9.33
CA ASN A 98 3.15 13.12 -10.15
C ASN A 98 2.87 12.87 -11.64
N ALA A 99 3.20 11.68 -12.16
CA ALA A 99 2.93 11.30 -13.54
C ALA A 99 1.42 11.24 -13.84
N ARG A 100 0.62 10.61 -12.96
CA ARG A 100 -0.85 10.58 -13.09
C ARG A 100 -1.44 11.98 -13.10
N THR A 101 -1.01 12.83 -12.16
CA THR A 101 -1.49 14.23 -12.05
C THR A 101 -1.15 15.03 -13.31
N ARG A 102 0.07 14.88 -13.83
CA ARG A 102 0.50 15.55 -15.07
C ARG A 102 -0.33 15.10 -16.27
N GLN A 103 -0.61 13.82 -16.40
CA GLN A 103 -1.41 13.26 -17.50
C GLN A 103 -2.87 13.75 -17.43
N GLU A 104 -3.45 13.82 -16.24
CA GLU A 104 -4.81 14.33 -16.04
C GLU A 104 -4.91 15.82 -16.37
N ASN A 105 -3.89 16.61 -16.01
CA ASN A 105 -3.80 18.02 -16.37
C ASN A 105 -3.66 18.23 -17.89
N LEU A 106 -2.91 17.37 -18.59
CA LEU A 106 -2.80 17.41 -20.05
C LEU A 106 -4.15 17.12 -20.71
N ARG A 107 -4.87 16.08 -20.26
CA ARG A 107 -6.22 15.75 -20.76
C ARG A 107 -7.21 16.90 -20.53
N LYS A 108 -7.16 17.56 -19.37
CA LYS A 108 -7.99 18.75 -19.09
C LYS A 108 -7.64 19.91 -20.04
N LYS A 109 -6.36 20.17 -20.29
CA LYS A 109 -5.92 21.20 -21.24
C LYS A 109 -6.40 20.90 -22.67
N GLU A 110 -6.28 19.66 -23.12
CA GLU A 110 -6.77 19.23 -24.44
C GLU A 110 -8.29 19.38 -24.57
N SER A 111 -9.04 19.00 -23.52
CA SER A 111 -10.50 19.18 -23.49
C SER A 111 -10.92 20.65 -23.55
N ILE A 112 -10.24 21.55 -22.84
CA ILE A 112 -10.50 23.00 -22.88
C ILE A 112 -10.15 23.59 -24.25
N LEU A 113 -9.04 23.15 -24.85
CA LEU A 113 -8.67 23.59 -26.20
C LEU A 113 -9.73 23.17 -27.22
N HIS A 114 -10.20 21.92 -27.14
CA HIS A 114 -11.24 21.40 -28.02
C HIS A 114 -12.57 22.15 -27.84
N SER A 115 -12.97 22.48 -26.61
CA SER A 115 -14.19 23.27 -26.36
C SER A 115 -14.09 24.69 -26.91
N ASN A 116 -12.92 25.32 -26.82
CA ASN A 116 -12.71 26.69 -27.29
C ASN A 116 -12.67 26.79 -28.82
N ILE A 117 -12.18 25.76 -29.52
CA ILE A 117 -12.19 25.70 -30.99
C ILE A 117 -13.62 25.60 -31.54
N ILE A 118 -14.49 24.84 -30.89
CA ILE A 118 -15.91 24.68 -31.30
C ILE A 118 -16.70 25.99 -31.11
N GLN A 119 -16.24 26.90 -30.25
CA GLN A 119 -16.88 28.19 -29.99
C GLN A 119 -16.34 29.36 -30.85
N ALA A 120 -15.34 29.15 -31.71
CA ALA A 120 -14.86 30.20 -32.59
C ALA A 120 -15.89 30.50 -33.69
N PRO A 121 -16.39 31.76 -33.83
CA PRO A 121 -17.33 32.08 -34.89
C PRO A 121 -16.62 31.94 -36.24
N THR A 122 -17.17 31.12 -37.12
CA THR A 122 -16.74 31.04 -38.52
C THR A 122 -16.99 32.40 -39.17
N CYS A 123 -15.95 33.23 -39.24
CA CYS A 123 -15.96 34.47 -40.00
C CYS A 123 -16.01 34.10 -41.48
N VAL A 124 -17.23 34.00 -42.02
CA VAL A 124 -17.44 33.91 -43.46
C VAL A 124 -17.15 35.31 -44.02
N GLN A 125 -16.07 35.41 -44.79
CA GLN A 125 -15.70 36.60 -45.55
C GLN A 125 -16.81 36.95 -46.55
N CYS A 126 -17.26 38.20 -46.53
CA CYS A 126 -17.93 38.89 -47.62
C CYS A 126 -17.31 40.27 -47.77
#